data_AF-A0A812QXD6-F1
#
_entry.id   AF-A0A812QXD6-F1
#
_cell.length_a   1.000
_cell.length_b   1.000
_cell.length_c   1.000
_cell.angle_alpha   90.00
_cell.angle_beta   90.00
_cell.angle_gamma   90.00
#
_symmetry.space_group_name_H-M   'P 1'
#
loop_
_entity.id
_entity.type
_entity.pdbx_description
1 polymer ?
#
loop_
_entity_poly.entity_id
_entity_poly.type
_entity_poly.pdbx_seq_one_letter_code
_entity_poly.pdbx_strand_id
1 'polypeptide(L)'
;MRAAAVCWLSSAYLLGAAGVECFVLFRGTSRFPSACNSLFNEPLTKTTPRKEGALGPGSEALEREEAERLLKKYKLTFSEDGDPLRRRGQDLACSACRMAAKRFQSKVASKIKGKMPEAEKRTAFQRGLSMACEEGQFPQQLAVVEKEGKQFYVDFQEALGSAHGRVNVKAMSPEIKADVLSGCRHLLQKEWKESLLQKVLSTPRGGRASDVDFGVLSTPRGGRASDVDFGVLICGPKMASVCEDEEGGGDHDEEDDEL
;
A
#
# COMPACT_ATOMS: atom_id res chain seq x y z
N MET A 1 44.32 32.79 11.69
CA MET A 1 43.01 32.38 11.12
C MET A 1 43.28 31.84 9.73
N ARG A 2 43.21 30.52 9.54
CA ARG A 2 43.48 29.84 8.26
C ARG A 2 42.20 29.12 7.86
N ALA A 3 41.61 29.51 6.74
CA ALA A 3 40.45 28.85 6.15
C ALA A 3 40.91 27.60 5.39
N ALA A 4 40.32 26.45 5.72
CA ALA A 4 40.53 25.19 5.00
C ALA A 4 39.39 25.00 4.00
N ALA A 5 39.71 25.01 2.71
CA ALA A 5 38.80 24.61 1.65
C ALA A 5 38.83 23.07 1.54
N VAL A 6 37.66 22.44 1.67
CA VAL A 6 37.51 20.99 1.50
C VAL A 6 36.98 20.74 0.08
N CYS A 7 37.86 20.30 -0.81
CA CYS A 7 37.48 19.74 -2.10
C CYS A 7 36.94 18.32 -1.89
N TRP A 8 35.68 18.09 -2.24
CA TRP A 8 35.16 16.73 -2.46
C TRP A 8 35.55 16.29 -3.86
N LEU A 9 36.38 15.23 -3.94
CA LEU A 9 36.66 14.54 -5.18
C LEU A 9 35.41 13.79 -5.64
N SER A 10 34.91 14.16 -6.81
CA SER A 10 34.01 13.34 -7.61
C SER A 10 34.78 12.14 -8.17
N SER A 11 34.43 10.94 -7.72
CA SER A 11 34.82 9.70 -8.41
C SER A 11 34.01 9.57 -9.70
N ALA A 12 34.60 10.05 -10.80
CA ALA A 12 34.20 9.69 -12.15
C ALA A 12 34.84 8.33 -12.48
N TYR A 13 34.02 7.27 -12.56
CA TYR A 13 34.39 6.04 -13.26
C TYR A 13 33.79 6.04 -14.66
N LEU A 14 34.69 5.83 -15.61
CA LEU A 14 34.53 5.87 -17.05
C LEU A 14 34.01 4.53 -17.62
N LEU A 15 33.32 4.67 -18.75
CA LEU A 15 33.22 3.75 -19.91
C LEU A 15 32.25 2.56 -19.86
N GLY A 16 31.26 2.63 -20.76
CA GLY A 16 31.08 1.58 -21.75
C GLY A 16 29.66 1.01 -21.93
N ALA A 17 28.81 1.68 -22.70
CA ALA A 17 27.92 1.05 -23.69
C ALA A 17 27.08 2.14 -24.39
N ALA A 18 27.30 2.29 -25.70
CA ALA A 18 26.44 3.07 -26.57
C ALA A 18 25.09 2.35 -26.73
N GLY A 19 24.04 2.90 -26.13
CA GLY A 19 22.65 2.58 -26.43
C GLY A 19 22.04 3.75 -27.18
N VAL A 20 21.80 3.57 -28.48
CA VAL A 20 21.05 4.51 -29.31
C VAL A 20 19.58 4.36 -28.96
N GLU A 21 19.03 5.30 -28.18
CA GLU A 21 17.57 5.39 -28.02
C GLU A 21 16.98 6.29 -29.11
N CYS A 22 16.33 5.65 -30.07
CA CYS A 22 15.42 6.30 -31.02
C CYS A 22 14.21 6.86 -30.27
N PHE A 23 14.18 8.18 -30.09
CA PHE A 23 12.99 8.92 -29.69
C PHE A 23 12.02 8.97 -30.87
N VAL A 24 11.03 8.07 -30.89
CA VAL A 24 9.90 8.16 -31.82
C VAL A 24 8.80 9.00 -31.16
N LEU A 25 8.75 10.27 -31.52
CA LEU A 25 7.61 11.16 -31.26
C LEU A 25 6.44 10.74 -32.16
N PHE A 26 5.50 9.94 -31.66
CA PHE A 26 4.20 9.74 -32.31
C PHE A 26 3.19 10.78 -31.79
N ARG A 27 3.10 11.89 -32.53
CA ARG A 27 1.97 12.82 -32.45
C ARG A 27 0.94 12.39 -33.49
N GLY A 28 -0.25 12.03 -33.03
CA GLY A 28 -1.49 12.32 -33.76
C GLY A 28 -2.15 11.19 -34.54
N THR A 29 -3.48 11.19 -34.39
CA THR A 29 -4.52 10.78 -35.34
C THR A 29 -4.84 9.29 -35.53
N SER A 30 -5.94 8.89 -34.86
CA SER A 30 -7.14 8.23 -35.40
C SER A 30 -7.03 7.06 -36.39
N ARG A 31 -7.81 6.01 -36.05
CA ARG A 31 -8.24 4.83 -36.83
C ARG A 31 -7.34 3.59 -36.70
N PHE A 32 -7.75 2.69 -35.81
CA PHE A 32 -7.39 1.27 -35.89
C PHE A 32 -8.49 0.51 -36.66
N PRO A 33 -8.14 -0.23 -37.72
CA PRO A 33 -9.07 -1.16 -38.34
C PRO A 33 -9.14 -2.47 -37.53
N SER A 34 -10.37 -2.96 -37.34
CA SER A 34 -10.67 -4.34 -37.01
C SER A 34 -10.26 -5.25 -38.16
N ALA A 35 -9.25 -6.10 -37.96
CA ALA A 35 -9.14 -7.44 -38.55
C ALA A 35 -7.79 -8.07 -38.16
N CYS A 36 -7.83 -9.11 -37.33
CA CYS A 36 -6.97 -10.30 -37.48
C CYS A 36 -7.51 -11.37 -36.53
N ASN A 37 -8.52 -12.07 -37.05
CA ASN A 37 -8.99 -13.34 -36.53
C ASN A 37 -8.27 -14.44 -37.33
N SER A 38 -8.01 -15.56 -36.67
CA SER A 38 -7.60 -16.88 -37.21
C SER A 38 -6.12 -17.18 -37.46
N LEU A 39 -5.79 -18.43 -37.07
CA LEU A 39 -4.64 -19.28 -37.43
C LEU A 39 -3.41 -19.20 -36.52
N PHE A 40 -3.45 -19.94 -35.40
CA PHE A 40 -2.29 -20.76 -34.98
C PHE A 40 -2.81 -21.97 -34.19
N ASN A 41 -3.06 -23.06 -34.90
CA ASN A 41 -3.23 -24.39 -34.33
C ASN A 41 -2.09 -25.25 -34.91
N GLU A 42 -0.96 -25.28 -34.21
CA GLU A 42 0.14 -26.20 -34.51
C GLU A 42 0.23 -27.27 -33.42
N PRO A 43 0.30 -28.57 -33.78
CA PRO A 43 0.49 -29.65 -32.82
C PRO A 43 1.94 -29.74 -32.34
N LEU A 44 2.13 -29.53 -31.05
CA LEU A 44 3.41 -29.61 -30.34
C LEU A 44 3.81 -31.08 -30.09
N THR A 45 4.55 -31.68 -31.03
CA THR A 45 5.25 -32.96 -30.79
C THR A 45 6.70 -32.87 -31.27
N LYS A 46 7.61 -32.48 -30.37
CA LYS A 46 9.03 -32.85 -30.39
C LYS A 46 9.66 -32.49 -29.04
N THR A 47 9.70 -33.47 -28.15
CA THR A 47 10.48 -33.44 -26.91
C THR A 47 11.97 -33.58 -27.26
N THR A 48 12.67 -32.46 -27.35
CA THR A 48 14.14 -32.46 -27.33
C THR A 48 14.65 -32.73 -25.92
N PRO A 49 15.74 -33.50 -25.73
CA PRO A 49 16.34 -33.72 -24.42
C PRO A 49 16.82 -32.38 -23.84
N ARG A 50 16.26 -31.99 -22.69
CA ARG A 50 16.62 -30.77 -21.97
C ARG A 50 18.07 -30.87 -21.50
N LYS A 51 18.91 -29.94 -21.96
CA LYS A 51 20.24 -29.70 -21.40
C LYS A 51 20.09 -29.32 -19.93
N GLU A 52 20.83 -30.03 -19.09
CA GLU A 52 20.92 -29.80 -17.65
C GLU A 52 21.47 -28.39 -17.36
N GLY A 53 20.81 -27.68 -16.43
CA GLY A 53 21.47 -26.71 -15.53
C GLY A 53 21.71 -25.29 -16.03
N ALA A 54 20.66 -24.46 -16.12
CA ALA A 54 20.78 -22.99 -16.11
C ALA A 54 20.62 -22.39 -14.70
N LEU A 55 20.67 -23.22 -13.66
CA LEU A 55 20.64 -22.75 -12.27
C LEU A 55 22.09 -22.67 -11.79
N GLY A 56 22.48 -21.48 -11.35
CA GLY A 56 23.87 -21.16 -11.03
C GLY A 56 24.48 -22.06 -9.95
N PRO A 57 25.82 -22.13 -9.85
CA PRO A 57 26.49 -22.88 -8.80
C PRO A 57 26.01 -22.42 -7.43
N GLY A 58 25.33 -23.32 -6.70
CA GLY A 58 24.69 -23.03 -5.42
C GLY A 58 23.21 -23.46 -5.34
N SER A 59 22.57 -23.82 -6.46
CA SER A 59 21.30 -24.52 -6.44
C SER A 59 21.54 -26.04 -6.35
N GLU A 60 21.97 -26.52 -5.19
CA GLU A 60 21.80 -27.94 -4.90
C GLU A 60 20.32 -28.27 -5.05
N ALA A 61 20.01 -29.37 -5.75
CA ALA A 61 18.65 -29.81 -5.95
C ALA A 61 18.07 -30.12 -4.57
N LEU A 62 17.35 -29.15 -4.01
CA LEU A 62 16.65 -29.29 -2.75
C LEU A 62 15.73 -30.51 -2.92
N GLU A 63 16.02 -31.57 -2.19
CA GLU A 63 15.34 -32.85 -2.32
C GLU A 63 13.83 -32.60 -2.28
N ARG A 64 13.09 -33.24 -3.19
CA ARG A 64 11.67 -32.94 -3.42
C ARG A 64 10.85 -32.94 -2.12
N GLU A 65 11.21 -33.82 -1.19
CA GLU A 65 10.59 -33.94 0.13
C GLU A 65 10.82 -32.71 1.03
N GLU A 66 12.02 -32.11 1.00
CA GLU A 66 12.31 -30.89 1.77
C GLU A 66 11.58 -29.67 1.21
N ALA A 67 11.44 -29.59 -0.12
CA ALA A 67 10.66 -28.54 -0.78
C ALA A 67 9.17 -28.64 -0.40
N GLU A 68 8.61 -29.86 -0.38
CA GLU A 68 7.24 -30.09 0.06
C GLU A 68 7.04 -29.77 1.55
N ARG A 69 8.02 -30.09 2.41
CA ARG A 69 7.99 -29.74 3.84
C ARG A 69 8.04 -28.23 4.06
N LEU A 70 8.89 -27.51 3.31
CA LEU A 70 8.96 -26.04 3.35
C LEU A 70 7.66 -25.41 2.87
N LEU A 71 7.10 -25.88 1.76
CA LEU A 71 5.80 -25.42 1.26
C LEU A 71 4.68 -25.67 2.27
N LYS A 72 4.66 -26.83 2.94
CA LYS A 72 3.65 -27.15 3.95
C LYS A 72 3.81 -26.27 5.19
N LYS A 73 5.04 -26.03 5.66
CA LYS A 73 5.34 -25.11 6.76
C LYS A 73 4.91 -23.68 6.41
N TYR A 74 5.22 -23.22 5.20
CA TYR A 74 4.82 -21.90 4.71
C TYR A 74 3.30 -21.80 4.63
N LYS A 75 2.61 -22.82 4.09
CA LYS A 75 1.14 -22.87 4.07
C LYS A 75 0.54 -22.85 5.48
N LEU A 76 1.10 -23.58 6.43
CA LEU A 76 0.64 -23.60 7.83
C LEU A 76 0.81 -22.23 8.49
N THR A 77 1.96 -21.58 8.35
CA THR A 77 2.16 -20.20 8.87
C THR A 77 1.21 -19.20 8.20
N PHE A 78 0.89 -19.38 6.91
CA PHE A 78 -0.14 -18.58 6.23
C PHE A 78 -1.58 -18.97 6.59
N SER A 79 -1.80 -20.17 7.14
CA SER A 79 -3.14 -20.63 7.53
C SER A 79 -3.48 -20.19 8.95
N GLU A 80 -2.51 -20.29 9.85
CA GLU A 80 -2.64 -19.98 11.28
C GLU A 80 -2.45 -18.48 11.55
N ASP A 81 -1.56 -17.80 10.82
CA ASP A 81 -1.27 -16.37 11.00
C ASP A 81 -1.51 -15.51 9.75
N GLY A 82 -1.93 -16.09 8.62
CA GLY A 82 -2.03 -15.33 7.38
C GLY A 82 -3.02 -14.18 7.48
N ASP A 83 -2.59 -13.04 6.96
CA ASP A 83 -3.34 -11.79 6.94
C ASP A 83 -4.77 -12.04 6.42
N PRO A 84 -5.80 -11.91 7.29
CA PRO A 84 -7.18 -12.23 6.94
C PRO A 84 -7.68 -11.41 5.75
N LEU A 85 -7.09 -10.23 5.54
CA LEU A 85 -7.43 -9.34 4.43
C LEU A 85 -7.02 -9.91 3.07
N ARG A 86 -5.89 -10.63 3.00
CA ARG A 86 -5.37 -11.18 1.74
C ARG A 86 -6.23 -12.32 1.20
N ARG A 87 -7.05 -12.96 2.05
CA ARG A 87 -7.97 -14.04 1.65
C ARG A 87 -9.12 -13.53 0.77
N ARG A 88 -9.47 -12.24 0.88
CA ARG A 88 -10.62 -11.63 0.17
C ARG A 88 -10.23 -11.01 -1.18
N GLY A 89 -8.94 -10.87 -1.47
CA GLY A 89 -8.42 -10.26 -2.70
C GLY A 89 -7.52 -9.06 -2.43
N GLN A 90 -6.74 -8.65 -3.43
CA GLN A 90 -5.78 -7.55 -3.28
C GLN A 90 -6.46 -6.19 -3.12
N ASP A 91 -7.53 -5.93 -3.89
CA ASP A 91 -8.26 -4.66 -3.85
C ASP A 91 -8.91 -4.42 -2.47
N LEU A 92 -9.56 -5.46 -1.94
CA LEU A 92 -10.17 -5.43 -0.61
C LEU A 92 -9.12 -5.26 0.49
N ALA A 93 -7.98 -5.95 0.38
CA ALA A 93 -6.88 -5.78 1.32
C ALA A 93 -6.35 -4.34 1.33
N CYS A 94 -6.23 -3.73 0.14
CA CYS A 94 -5.80 -2.34 0.02
C CYS A 94 -6.80 -1.39 0.71
N SER A 95 -8.11 -1.55 0.44
CA SER A 95 -9.13 -0.70 1.06
C SER A 95 -9.18 -0.84 2.59
N ALA A 96 -9.05 -2.07 3.12
CA ALA A 96 -8.99 -2.31 4.56
C ALA A 96 -7.72 -1.72 5.19
N CYS A 97 -6.58 -1.84 4.52
CA CYS A 97 -5.35 -1.23 4.96
C CYS A 97 -5.46 0.30 5.02
N ARG A 98 -6.06 0.93 3.99
CA ARG A 98 -6.32 2.38 3.97
C ARG A 98 -7.21 2.80 5.14
N MET A 99 -8.27 2.04 5.44
CA MET A 99 -9.11 2.30 6.60
C MET A 99 -8.30 2.23 7.90
N ALA A 100 -7.49 1.19 8.09
CA ALA A 100 -6.64 1.04 9.27
C ALA A 100 -5.65 2.21 9.41
N ALA A 101 -5.06 2.66 8.29
CA ALA A 101 -4.16 3.81 8.25
C ALA A 101 -4.86 5.11 8.66
N LYS A 102 -6.04 5.42 8.10
CA LYS A 102 -6.85 6.61 8.47
C LYS A 102 -7.24 6.58 9.96
N ARG A 103 -7.58 5.41 10.52
CA ARG A 103 -7.86 5.27 11.96
C ARG A 103 -6.61 5.43 12.82
N PHE A 104 -5.48 4.88 12.39
CA PHE A 104 -4.19 5.09 13.07
C PHE A 104 -3.82 6.58 13.11
N GLN A 105 -3.90 7.29 11.98
CA GLN A 105 -3.60 8.72 11.91
C GLN A 105 -4.49 9.54 12.85
N SER A 106 -5.81 9.32 12.77
CA SER A 106 -6.80 10.07 13.57
C SER A 106 -6.76 9.75 15.07
N LYS A 107 -6.35 8.55 15.50
CA LYS A 107 -6.35 8.15 16.92
C LYS A 107 -5.00 8.15 17.60
N VAL A 108 -3.92 7.91 16.84
CA VAL A 108 -2.56 7.79 17.36
C VAL A 108 -1.76 9.02 16.99
N ALA A 109 -1.57 9.27 15.69
CA ALA A 109 -0.69 10.34 15.23
C ALA A 109 -1.17 11.73 15.69
N SER A 110 -2.48 11.99 15.64
CA SER A 110 -3.09 13.25 16.09
C SER A 110 -2.87 13.56 17.57
N LYS A 111 -2.73 12.52 18.41
CA LYS A 111 -2.58 12.67 19.87
C LYS A 111 -1.13 12.88 20.30
N ILE A 112 -0.17 12.46 19.48
CA ILE A 112 1.25 12.50 19.85
C ILE A 112 1.86 13.80 19.35
N LYS A 113 2.21 14.66 20.33
CA LYS A 113 2.86 15.95 20.08
C LYS A 113 4.37 15.79 20.15
N GLY A 114 5.12 16.50 19.29
CA GLY A 114 6.59 16.47 19.31
C GLY A 114 7.22 16.93 20.63
N LYS A 115 6.50 17.73 21.43
CA LYS A 115 6.95 18.22 22.75
C LYS A 115 6.80 17.19 23.89
N MET A 116 6.12 16.06 23.65
CA MET A 116 5.92 15.04 24.69
C MET A 116 7.23 14.29 25.00
N PRO A 117 7.48 13.91 26.27
CA PRO A 117 8.59 13.05 26.63
C PRO A 117 8.41 11.65 26.01
N GLU A 118 9.52 10.98 25.74
CA GLU A 118 9.55 9.68 25.05
C GLU A 118 8.72 8.60 25.77
N ALA A 119 8.77 8.55 27.10
CA ALA A 119 7.99 7.60 27.89
C ALA A 119 6.48 7.79 27.66
N GLU A 120 6.01 9.05 27.66
CA GLU A 120 4.60 9.37 27.43
C GLU A 120 4.18 9.11 25.98
N LYS A 121 5.07 9.34 25.00
CA LYS A 121 4.84 8.97 23.60
C LYS A 121 4.60 7.46 23.45
N ARG A 122 5.40 6.62 24.13
CA ARG A 122 5.24 5.16 24.10
C ARG A 122 3.90 4.73 24.70
N THR A 123 3.50 5.30 25.84
CA THR A 123 2.19 5.00 26.47
C THR A 123 1.02 5.48 25.60
N ALA A 124 1.09 6.69 25.06
CA ALA A 124 0.08 7.24 24.16
C ALA A 124 -0.04 6.40 22.87
N PHE A 125 1.09 5.93 22.34
CA PHE A 125 1.13 5.04 21.18
C PHE A 125 0.46 3.70 21.47
N GLN A 126 0.82 3.02 22.57
CA GLN A 126 0.23 1.74 22.94
C GLN A 126 -1.28 1.83 23.17
N ARG A 127 -1.73 2.87 23.90
CA ARG A 127 -3.16 3.13 24.12
C ARG A 127 -3.87 3.50 22.82
N GLY A 128 -3.24 4.28 21.96
CA GLY A 128 -3.78 4.66 20.67
C GLY A 128 -3.97 3.46 19.74
N LEU A 129 -3.00 2.54 19.73
CA LEU A 129 -3.05 1.33 18.92
C LEU A 129 -4.19 0.39 19.31
N SER A 130 -4.43 0.19 20.61
CA SER A 130 -5.56 -0.63 21.06
C SER A 130 -6.88 0.01 20.62
N MET A 131 -7.01 1.33 20.76
CA MET A 131 -8.20 2.08 20.37
C MET A 131 -8.43 2.15 18.86
N ALA A 132 -7.36 2.16 18.05
CA ALA A 132 -7.48 2.31 16.60
C ALA A 132 -8.21 1.14 15.93
N CYS A 133 -8.07 -0.07 16.48
CA CYS A 133 -8.74 -1.29 15.98
C CYS A 133 -9.91 -1.76 16.88
N GLU A 134 -10.50 -0.86 17.66
CA GLU A 134 -11.75 -1.14 18.39
C GLU A 134 -12.95 -1.11 17.45
N GLU A 135 -13.95 -1.95 17.72
CA GLU A 135 -15.13 -2.11 16.86
C GLU A 135 -15.95 -0.84 16.69
N GLY A 136 -15.93 0.04 17.71
CA GLY A 136 -16.60 1.33 17.69
C GLY A 136 -15.93 2.38 16.79
N GLN A 137 -14.70 2.13 16.33
CA GLN A 137 -14.05 3.00 15.34
C GLN A 137 -14.42 2.63 13.89
N PHE A 138 -15.07 1.50 13.68
CA PHE A 138 -15.51 1.06 12.37
C PHE A 138 -17.02 1.25 12.24
N PRO A 139 -17.52 1.58 11.03
CA PRO A 139 -18.95 1.64 10.76
C PRO A 139 -19.69 0.42 11.31
N GLN A 140 -20.94 0.62 11.73
CA GLN A 140 -21.77 -0.50 12.16
C GLN A 140 -22.00 -1.48 11.01
N GLN A 141 -22.15 -0.95 9.79
CA GLN A 141 -22.38 -1.71 8.58
C GLN A 141 -21.30 -1.36 7.54
N LEU A 142 -20.43 -2.31 7.25
CA LEU A 142 -19.49 -2.23 6.13
C LEU A 142 -20.07 -2.99 4.95
N ALA A 143 -20.00 -2.37 3.78
CA ALA A 143 -20.42 -2.95 2.52
C ALA A 143 -19.21 -3.14 1.61
N VAL A 144 -19.22 -4.23 0.83
CA VAL A 144 -18.31 -4.39 -0.32
C VAL A 144 -19.01 -3.83 -1.54
N VAL A 145 -18.42 -2.77 -2.09
CA VAL A 145 -18.88 -2.15 -3.33
C VAL A 145 -17.91 -2.46 -4.45
N GLU A 146 -18.47 -2.65 -5.65
CA GLU A 146 -17.68 -2.76 -6.88
C GLU A 146 -17.77 -1.46 -7.67
N LYS A 147 -16.61 -0.88 -8.00
CA LYS A 147 -16.45 0.31 -8.84
C LYS A 147 -15.36 0.04 -9.87
N GLU A 148 -15.66 0.22 -11.15
CA GLU A 148 -14.73 -0.03 -12.27
C GLU A 148 -14.09 -1.43 -12.27
N GLY A 149 -14.82 -2.44 -11.77
CA GLY A 149 -14.32 -3.82 -11.67
C GLY A 149 -13.38 -4.09 -10.48
N LYS A 150 -13.09 -3.08 -9.65
CA LYS A 150 -12.37 -3.21 -8.38
C LYS A 150 -13.33 -3.23 -7.21
N GLN A 151 -12.96 -3.90 -6.12
CA GLN A 151 -13.80 -4.05 -4.92
C GLN A 151 -13.24 -3.26 -3.74
N PHE A 152 -14.09 -2.54 -3.02
CA PHE A 152 -13.71 -1.69 -1.89
C PHE A 152 -14.65 -1.86 -0.70
N TYR A 153 -14.11 -1.74 0.52
CA TYR A 153 -14.91 -1.55 1.72
C TYR A 153 -15.31 -0.08 1.86
N VAL A 154 -16.60 0.16 2.04
CA VAL A 154 -17.19 1.48 2.31
C VAL A 154 -18.19 1.39 3.45
N ASP A 155 -18.42 2.52 4.12
CA ASP A 155 -19.55 2.65 5.03
C ASP A 155 -20.84 2.53 4.22
N PHE A 156 -21.80 1.74 4.70
CA PHE A 156 -23.09 1.62 4.05
C PHE A 156 -23.84 2.96 3.94
N GLN A 157 -23.74 3.82 4.96
CA GLN A 157 -24.36 5.15 4.91
C GLN A 157 -23.72 6.03 3.83
N GLU A 158 -22.40 5.94 3.70
CA GLU A 158 -21.67 6.62 2.64
C GLU A 158 -22.04 6.04 1.27
N ALA A 159 -22.17 4.72 1.12
CA ALA A 159 -22.59 4.09 -0.13
C ALA A 159 -23.99 4.52 -0.59
N LEU A 160 -24.91 4.78 0.35
CA LEU A 160 -26.25 5.28 0.06
C LEU A 160 -26.28 6.78 -0.23
N GLY A 161 -25.44 7.55 0.44
CA GLY A 161 -25.37 9.02 0.29
C GLY A 161 -24.43 9.50 -0.80
N SER A 162 -23.57 8.63 -1.32
CA SER A 162 -22.52 9.01 -2.26
C SER A 162 -23.10 9.48 -3.58
N ALA A 163 -22.81 10.73 -3.91
CA ALA A 163 -22.92 11.32 -5.25
C ALA A 163 -22.09 10.58 -6.33
N HIS A 164 -21.29 9.58 -5.94
CA HIS A 164 -20.38 8.80 -6.79
C HIS A 164 -21.06 7.78 -7.73
N GLY A 165 -22.37 7.91 -7.97
CA GLY A 165 -23.09 7.11 -8.96
C GLY A 165 -23.59 5.76 -8.45
N ARG A 166 -24.11 4.93 -9.36
CA ARG A 166 -24.71 3.63 -9.05
C ARG A 166 -23.64 2.65 -8.57
N VAL A 167 -23.51 2.48 -7.26
CA VAL A 167 -22.62 1.48 -6.66
C VAL A 167 -23.30 0.12 -6.60
N ASN A 168 -22.63 -0.94 -7.06
CA ASN A 168 -23.13 -2.30 -6.95
C ASN A 168 -22.69 -2.92 -5.61
N VAL A 169 -23.63 -3.10 -4.69
CA VAL A 169 -23.36 -3.72 -3.38
C VAL A 169 -23.31 -5.23 -3.55
N LYS A 170 -22.12 -5.82 -3.47
CA LYS A 170 -21.93 -7.28 -3.60
C LYS A 170 -22.30 -8.04 -2.34
N ALA A 171 -21.91 -7.51 -1.19
CA ALA A 171 -22.08 -8.18 0.09
C ALA A 171 -22.18 -7.17 1.23
N MET A 172 -23.08 -7.45 2.17
CA MET A 172 -23.19 -6.81 3.47
C MET A 172 -23.32 -7.91 4.51
N SER A 173 -22.27 -8.11 5.31
CA SER A 173 -22.27 -9.10 6.38
C SER A 173 -21.44 -8.59 7.55
N PRO A 174 -21.86 -8.82 8.80
CA PRO A 174 -21.04 -8.50 9.98
C PRO A 174 -19.69 -9.25 9.98
N GLU A 175 -19.58 -10.37 9.26
CA GLU A 175 -18.33 -11.11 9.08
C GLU A 175 -17.25 -10.26 8.40
N ILE A 176 -17.65 -9.39 7.47
CA ILE A 176 -16.73 -8.49 6.76
C ILE A 176 -16.07 -7.54 7.75
N LYS A 177 -16.86 -7.02 8.71
CA LYS A 177 -16.32 -6.15 9.76
C LYS A 177 -15.34 -6.90 10.64
N ALA A 178 -15.63 -8.15 11.01
CA ALA A 178 -14.73 -8.98 11.80
C ALA A 178 -13.39 -9.23 11.06
N ASP A 179 -13.44 -9.50 9.76
CA ASP A 179 -12.26 -9.67 8.91
C ASP A 179 -11.40 -8.39 8.86
N VAL A 180 -12.04 -7.23 8.66
CA VAL A 180 -11.35 -5.93 8.63
C VAL A 180 -10.72 -5.60 9.99
N LEU A 181 -11.41 -5.88 11.10
CA LEU A 181 -10.89 -5.67 12.44
C LEU A 181 -9.71 -6.60 12.75
N SER A 182 -9.80 -7.86 12.36
CA SER A 182 -8.72 -8.84 12.49
C SER A 182 -7.49 -8.40 11.69
N GLY A 183 -7.71 -7.92 10.46
CA GLY A 183 -6.68 -7.32 9.61
C GLY A 183 -6.02 -6.10 10.23
N CYS A 184 -6.82 -5.15 10.75
CA CYS A 184 -6.32 -3.97 11.45
C CYS A 184 -5.40 -4.35 12.61
N ARG A 185 -5.83 -5.30 13.46
CA ARG A 185 -5.04 -5.76 14.61
C ARG A 185 -3.75 -6.44 14.15
N HIS A 186 -3.83 -7.29 13.13
CA HIS A 186 -2.66 -7.96 12.57
C HIS A 186 -1.64 -6.94 12.04
N LEU A 187 -2.06 -6.04 11.15
CA LEU A 187 -1.20 -5.02 10.53
C LEU A 187 -0.59 -4.09 11.59
N LEU A 188 -1.40 -3.50 12.47
CA LEU A 188 -0.93 -2.47 13.40
C LEU A 188 -0.21 -3.04 14.64
N GLN A 189 -0.59 -4.23 15.12
CA GLN A 189 -0.03 -4.79 16.36
C GLN A 189 1.06 -5.84 16.14
N LYS A 190 1.02 -6.62 15.05
CA LYS A 190 2.03 -7.64 14.75
C LYS A 190 3.09 -7.11 13.79
N GLU A 191 2.72 -6.65 12.60
CA GLU A 191 3.69 -6.33 11.55
C GLU A 191 4.35 -4.95 11.74
N TRP A 192 3.55 -3.90 11.89
CA TRP A 192 4.02 -2.51 11.79
C TRP A 192 4.27 -1.84 13.15
N LYS A 193 4.03 -2.52 14.27
CA LYS A 193 4.09 -1.94 15.61
C LYS A 193 5.43 -1.25 15.90
N GLU A 194 6.54 -1.93 15.63
CA GLU A 194 7.88 -1.41 15.92
C GLU A 194 8.25 -0.25 14.99
N SER A 195 7.98 -0.40 13.69
CA SER A 195 8.23 0.62 12.68
C SER A 195 7.44 1.91 12.95
N LEU A 196 6.16 1.78 13.31
CA LEU A 196 5.30 2.91 13.67
C LEU A 196 5.77 3.56 14.96
N LEU A 197 6.17 2.77 15.95
CA LEU A 197 6.70 3.31 17.20
C LEU A 197 7.98 4.12 16.94
N GLN A 198 8.92 3.57 16.17
CA GLN A 198 10.16 4.24 15.83
C GLN A 198 9.91 5.59 15.14
N LYS A 199 8.93 5.65 14.21
CA LYS A 199 8.54 6.91 13.54
C LYS A 199 7.91 7.93 14.47
N VAL A 200 7.09 7.48 15.39
CA VAL A 200 6.50 8.35 16.42
C VAL A 200 7.57 8.94 17.33
N LEU A 201 8.62 8.16 17.63
CA LEU A 201 9.75 8.63 18.44
C LEU A 201 10.63 9.63 17.69
N SER A 202 10.86 9.43 16.39
CA SER A 202 11.66 10.33 15.55
C SER A 202 10.95 11.63 15.17
N THR A 203 9.69 11.82 15.57
CA THR A 203 8.96 13.09 15.38
C THR A 203 9.71 14.26 16.05
N PRO A 204 10.12 15.30 15.29
CA PRO A 204 10.92 16.41 15.80
C PRO A 204 10.18 17.25 16.84
N ARG A 205 10.93 17.91 17.73
CA ARG A 205 10.39 18.81 18.75
C ARG A 205 9.88 20.09 18.09
N GLY A 206 8.58 20.12 17.78
CA GLY A 206 7.93 21.30 17.20
C GLY A 206 6.74 20.96 16.31
N GLY A 207 6.77 19.78 15.67
CA GLY A 207 5.67 19.27 14.83
C GLY A 207 4.72 18.31 15.56
N ARG A 208 3.58 18.02 14.94
CA ARG A 208 2.75 16.86 15.30
C ARG A 208 3.27 15.64 14.53
N ALA A 209 3.04 14.44 15.06
CA ALA A 209 3.42 13.21 14.37
C ALA A 209 2.68 13.03 13.02
N SER A 210 1.54 13.70 12.83
CA SER A 210 0.81 13.78 11.56
C SER A 210 1.54 14.57 10.47
N ASP A 211 2.38 15.55 10.86
CA ASP A 211 2.90 16.59 9.96
C ASP A 211 4.38 16.33 9.59
N VAL A 212 4.94 15.19 9.99
CA VAL A 212 6.38 14.91 9.85
C VAL A 212 6.67 14.35 8.46
N ASP A 213 7.10 15.19 7.53
CA ASP A 213 7.49 14.74 6.19
C ASP A 213 8.65 13.70 6.24
N PHE A 214 8.29 12.42 6.12
CA PHE A 214 9.26 11.33 6.04
C PHE A 214 9.57 11.12 4.55
N GLY A 215 10.48 11.94 4.02
CA GLY A 215 10.89 12.05 2.61
C GLY A 215 11.43 10.78 1.94
N VAL A 216 10.68 9.69 2.00
CA VAL A 216 10.91 8.46 1.25
C VAL A 216 10.07 8.56 -0.02
N LEU A 217 10.69 9.09 -1.07
CA LEU A 217 10.30 8.87 -2.47
C LEU A 217 8.91 9.39 -2.92
N SER A 218 8.34 10.40 -2.29
CA SER A 218 7.17 11.09 -2.84
C SER A 218 7.56 11.86 -4.12
N THR A 219 6.78 11.60 -5.15
CA THR A 219 6.94 12.06 -6.54
C THR A 219 6.91 13.60 -6.66
N PRO A 220 7.51 14.19 -7.71
CA PRO A 220 7.64 15.65 -7.87
C PRO A 220 6.35 16.37 -8.30
N ARG A 221 5.16 15.88 -7.94
CA ARG A 221 3.88 16.54 -8.29
C ARG A 221 3.32 17.32 -7.09
N GLY A 222 3.83 18.55 -6.92
CA GLY A 222 3.08 19.78 -6.61
C GLY A 222 1.98 19.83 -5.52
N GLY A 223 1.82 18.83 -4.66
CA GLY A 223 0.89 18.85 -3.52
C GLY A 223 1.54 19.48 -2.29
N ARG A 224 0.78 20.25 -1.51
CA ARG A 224 1.25 20.91 -0.28
C ARG A 224 1.94 19.89 0.65
N ALA A 225 3.19 20.18 1.01
CA ALA A 225 3.99 19.37 1.92
C ALA A 225 3.48 19.53 3.36
N SER A 226 2.56 18.67 3.81
CA SER A 226 2.19 18.67 5.23
C SER A 226 1.51 17.41 5.79
N ASP A 227 1.23 16.37 5.02
CA ASP A 227 0.58 15.16 5.57
C ASP A 227 1.41 13.90 5.28
N VAL A 228 1.79 13.21 6.35
CA VAL A 228 2.38 11.87 6.23
C VAL A 228 1.31 10.94 5.68
N ASP A 229 1.56 10.39 4.50
CA ASP A 229 0.69 9.35 3.97
C ASP A 229 0.98 8.02 4.68
N PHE A 230 0.34 7.84 5.83
CA PHE A 230 0.36 6.58 6.57
C PHE A 230 -0.22 5.44 5.73
N GLY A 231 -1.01 5.73 4.69
CA GLY A 231 -1.47 4.76 3.71
C GLY A 231 -0.30 4.13 2.96
N VAL A 232 0.57 4.95 2.35
CA VAL A 232 1.77 4.46 1.64
C VAL A 232 2.72 3.71 2.58
N LEU A 233 2.84 4.19 3.83
CA LEU A 233 3.70 3.53 4.80
C LEU A 233 3.18 2.14 5.21
N ILE A 234 1.91 2.05 5.61
CA ILE A 234 1.34 0.83 6.20
C ILE A 234 0.97 -0.17 5.11
N CYS A 235 0.45 0.31 3.98
CA CYS A 235 0.04 -0.55 2.86
C CYS A 235 1.18 -0.85 1.89
N GLY A 236 2.24 -0.04 1.93
CA GLY A 236 3.36 -0.12 1.01
C GLY A 236 3.04 0.50 -0.36
N PRO A 237 4.07 0.88 -1.14
CA PRO A 237 3.90 1.63 -2.38
C PRO A 237 3.14 0.86 -3.45
N LYS A 238 3.30 -0.48 -3.49
CA LYS A 238 2.61 -1.34 -4.47
C LYS A 238 1.12 -1.49 -4.22
N MET A 239 0.69 -1.43 -2.95
CA MET A 239 -0.75 -1.50 -2.66
C MET A 239 -1.35 -0.11 -2.69
N ALA A 240 -0.66 0.91 -2.18
CA ALA A 240 -1.12 2.30 -2.24
C ALA A 240 -1.50 2.74 -3.66
N SER A 241 -0.68 2.41 -4.67
CA SER A 241 -1.00 2.72 -6.07
C SER A 241 -2.28 2.09 -6.60
N VAL A 242 -2.76 0.98 -6.01
CA VAL A 242 -4.04 0.34 -6.40
C VAL A 242 -5.23 1.10 -5.80
N CYS A 243 -5.01 1.83 -4.69
CA CYS A 243 -6.01 2.58 -3.95
C CYS A 243 -6.08 4.08 -4.29
N GLU A 244 -5.08 4.64 -4.98
CA GLU A 244 -4.94 6.09 -5.22
C GLU A 244 -5.78 6.62 -6.39
N ASP A 245 -6.42 5.77 -7.19
CA ASP A 245 -6.99 6.20 -8.47
C ASP A 245 -8.19 7.17 -8.38
N GLU A 246 -8.84 7.40 -7.21
CA GLU A 246 -10.16 8.05 -7.22
C GLU A 246 -10.54 8.99 -6.04
N GLU A 247 -9.62 9.52 -5.22
CA GLU A 247 -9.97 10.68 -4.34
C GLU A 247 -9.99 12.03 -5.10
N GLY A 248 -9.81 12.01 -6.43
CA GLY A 248 -9.96 13.18 -7.30
C GLY A 248 -11.42 13.43 -7.70
N GLY A 249 -12.23 13.98 -6.78
CA GLY A 249 -13.66 14.13 -7.04
C GLY A 249 -14.36 15.18 -6.19
N GLY A 250 -13.97 16.44 -6.37
CA GLY A 250 -14.78 17.61 -6.03
C GLY A 250 -14.40 18.27 -4.72
N ASP A 251 -13.44 19.20 -4.77
CA ASP A 251 -13.49 20.38 -3.93
C ASP A 251 -14.85 21.07 -4.20
N HIS A 252 -15.90 20.63 -3.50
CA HIS A 252 -17.10 21.41 -3.35
C HIS A 252 -16.82 22.34 -2.18
N ASP A 253 -16.13 23.43 -2.50
CA ASP A 253 -16.11 24.63 -1.68
C ASP A 253 -17.56 25.15 -1.63
N GLU A 254 -18.39 24.56 -0.77
CA GLU A 254 -19.58 25.22 -0.27
C GLU A 254 -19.07 26.32 0.67
N GLU A 255 -18.82 27.50 0.09
CA GLU A 255 -18.77 28.75 0.84
C GLU A 255 -20.11 28.89 1.56
N ASP A 256 -20.15 28.47 2.83
CA ASP A 256 -21.26 28.79 3.73
C ASP A 256 -21.30 30.30 3.93
N ASP A 257 -22.09 30.96 3.09
CA ASP A 257 -22.57 32.33 3.25
C ASP A 257 -23.32 32.48 4.59
N GLU A 258 -22.86 33.47 5.35
CA GLU A 258 -23.47 34.22 6.47
C GLU A 258 -24.88 33.83 6.96
N LEU A 259 -25.00 33.63 8.29
CA LEU A 259 -26.15 34.07 9.10
C LEU A 259 -25.70 34.55 10.50
#